data_AF-A0A072U3C4-F1
#
_entry.id   AF-A0A072U3C4-F1
#
_cell.length_a   1.000
_cell.length_b   1.000
_cell.length_c   1.000
_cell.angle_alpha   90.00
_cell.angle_beta   90.00
_cell.angle_gamma   90.00
#
_symmetry.space_group_name_H-M   'P 1'
#
loop_
_entity.id
_entity.type
_entity.pdbx_description
1 polymer ?
#
loop_
_entity_poly.entity_id
_entity_poly.type
_entity_poly.pdbx_seq_one_letter_code
_entity_poly.pdbx_strand_id
1 'polypeptide(L)'
;MERIIVTAIPPSYQGHKEVDVWSPFVYGTNVPVAPYNSVALSQDQDNGNVLVVVKFDGRVRWKVGAFISGHYHIFVRCPAFITFGPRSNGISVGDSGAVKYQIVQRCTVSV
;
A
#
# COMPACT_ATOMS: atom_id res chain seq x y z
N MET A 1 -5.14 -18.35 7.78
CA MET A 1 -4.27 -17.29 8.32
C MET A 1 -3.66 -16.56 7.14
N GLU A 2 -4.26 -15.45 6.70
CA GLU A 2 -3.67 -14.61 5.64
C GLU A 2 -2.47 -13.88 6.23
N ARG A 3 -1.25 -14.19 5.78
CA ARG A 3 -0.09 -13.37 6.13
C ARG A 3 -0.04 -12.17 5.20
N ILE A 4 -0.04 -10.99 5.80
CA ILE A 4 0.09 -9.71 5.10
C ILE A 4 1.59 -9.37 5.04
N ILE A 5 2.08 -8.95 3.88
CA ILE A 5 3.44 -8.42 3.75
C ILE A 5 3.44 -7.00 4.35
N VAL A 6 4.32 -6.76 5.30
CA VAL A 6 4.42 -5.47 6.00
C VAL A 6 5.73 -4.79 5.68
N THR A 7 5.68 -3.47 5.55
CA THR A 7 6.85 -2.62 5.37
C THR A 7 6.65 -1.37 6.22
N ALA A 8 7.71 -0.96 6.91
CA ALA A 8 7.65 0.19 7.80
C ALA A 8 7.85 1.47 7.01
N ILE A 9 7.00 2.46 7.25
CA ILE A 9 7.14 3.80 6.68
C ILE A 9 7.82 4.68 7.73
N PRO A 10 8.89 5.42 7.37
CA PRO A 10 9.54 6.30 8.32
C PRO A 10 8.59 7.40 8.80
N PRO A 11 8.71 7.84 10.06
CA PRO A 11 7.92 8.95 10.56
C PRO A 11 8.24 10.20 9.73
N SER A 12 7.20 10.88 9.27
CA SER A 12 7.28 12.13 8.51
C SER A 12 6.47 13.20 9.22
N TYR A 13 6.88 14.46 9.04
CA TYR A 13 6.16 15.62 9.52
C TYR A 13 5.55 16.34 8.33
N GLN A 14 4.22 16.37 8.27
CA GLN A 14 3.48 17.08 7.25
C GLN A 14 3.17 18.50 7.74
N GLY A 15 3.70 19.50 7.03
CA GLY A 15 3.44 20.91 7.26
C GLY A 15 2.06 21.38 6.78
N HIS A 16 1.82 22.68 6.89
CA HIS A 16 0.56 23.28 6.47
C HIS A 16 0.37 23.20 4.95
N LYS A 17 -0.69 22.52 4.49
CA LYS A 17 -1.00 22.27 3.07
C LYS A 17 0.10 21.54 2.31
N GLU A 18 0.93 20.78 3.02
CA GLU A 18 1.96 19.95 2.41
C GLU A 18 1.37 18.63 1.90
N VAL A 19 2.01 18.01 0.91
CA VAL A 19 1.68 16.68 0.42
C VAL A 19 2.93 15.82 0.50
N ASP A 20 2.89 14.81 1.35
CA ASP A 20 3.95 13.82 1.46
C ASP A 20 3.69 12.63 0.55
N VAL A 21 4.71 12.24 -0.22
CA VAL A 21 4.65 11.08 -1.10
C VAL A 21 5.51 9.96 -0.52
N TRP A 22 4.87 8.87 -0.11
CA TRP A 22 5.56 7.67 0.34
C TRP A 22 5.67 6.65 -0.79
N SER A 23 6.88 6.12 -1.00
CA SER A 23 7.14 5.03 -1.94
C SER A 23 7.71 3.81 -1.22
N PRO A 24 6.89 3.12 -0.40
CA PRO A 24 7.35 1.94 0.32
C PRO A 24 7.61 0.77 -0.63
N PHE A 25 8.67 0.01 -0.37
CA PHE A 25 8.96 -1.22 -1.09
C PHE A 25 8.26 -2.39 -0.39
N VAL A 26 7.51 -3.17 -1.16
CA VAL A 26 6.82 -4.39 -0.70
C VAL A 26 7.30 -5.54 -1.54
N TYR A 27 7.83 -6.58 -0.88
CA TYR A 27 8.30 -7.79 -1.53
C TYR A 27 8.00 -8.99 -0.63
N GLY A 28 7.60 -10.11 -1.26
CA GLY A 28 7.39 -11.37 -0.57
C GLY A 28 7.50 -12.52 -1.55
N THR A 29 8.25 -13.55 -1.15
CA THR A 29 8.34 -14.82 -1.86
C THR A 29 7.48 -15.86 -1.17
N ASN A 30 6.71 -16.63 -1.95
CA ASN A 30 5.91 -17.75 -1.45
C ASN A 30 5.01 -17.38 -0.26
N VAL A 31 4.35 -16.22 -0.33
CA VAL A 31 3.41 -15.80 0.72
C VAL A 31 2.20 -16.73 0.69
N PRO A 32 1.93 -17.47 1.79
CA PRO A 32 0.87 -18.46 1.79
C PRO A 32 -0.49 -17.78 1.71
N VAL A 33 -1.24 -18.09 0.66
CA VAL A 33 -2.63 -17.70 0.47
C VAL A 33 -3.54 -18.87 0.80
N ALA A 34 -4.76 -18.57 1.23
CA ALA A 34 -5.73 -19.63 1.48
C ALA A 34 -6.06 -20.38 0.17
N PRO A 35 -6.23 -21.72 0.19
CA PRO A 35 -6.42 -22.50 -1.04
C PRO A 35 -7.64 -22.09 -1.88
N TYR A 36 -8.69 -21.56 -1.24
CA TYR A 36 -9.86 -21.06 -1.97
C TYR A 36 -9.56 -19.72 -2.68
N ASN A 37 -8.70 -18.89 -2.09
CA ASN A 37 -8.28 -17.64 -2.69
C ASN A 37 -7.27 -17.86 -3.83
N SER A 38 -6.46 -18.93 -3.79
CA SER A 38 -5.44 -19.16 -4.83
C SER A 38 -6.05 -19.36 -6.22
N VAL A 39 -7.24 -19.98 -6.31
CA VAL A 39 -7.95 -20.14 -7.59
C VAL A 39 -8.41 -18.79 -8.15
N ALA A 40 -9.01 -17.94 -7.31
CA ALA A 40 -9.42 -16.60 -7.71
C ALA A 40 -8.20 -15.73 -8.09
N LEU A 41 -7.13 -15.81 -7.30
CA LEU A 41 -5.86 -15.12 -7.58
C LEU A 41 -5.23 -15.56 -8.91
N SER A 42 -5.27 -16.85 -9.25
CA SER A 42 -4.78 -17.32 -10.57
C SER A 42 -5.61 -16.77 -11.73
N GLN A 43 -6.94 -16.70 -11.57
CA GLN A 43 -7.82 -16.14 -12.60
C GLN A 43 -7.59 -14.63 -12.76
N ASP A 44 -7.42 -13.90 -11.66
CA ASP A 44 -7.06 -12.48 -11.66
C ASP A 44 -5.71 -12.25 -12.36
N GLN A 45 -4.71 -13.10 -12.06
CA GLN A 45 -3.41 -13.06 -12.74
C GLN A 45 -3.54 -13.31 -14.25
N ASP A 46 -4.32 -14.30 -14.67
CA ASP A 46 -4.56 -14.62 -16.09
C ASP A 46 -5.33 -13.50 -16.82
N ASN A 47 -6.25 -12.85 -16.12
CA ASN A 47 -6.95 -11.64 -16.59
C ASN A 47 -6.03 -10.41 -16.68
N GLY A 48 -4.81 -10.50 -16.13
CA GLY A 48 -3.82 -9.43 -16.13
C GLY A 48 -4.10 -8.32 -15.12
N ASN A 49 -4.99 -8.53 -14.15
CA ASN A 49 -5.22 -7.58 -13.07
C ASN A 49 -5.48 -8.30 -11.74
N VAL A 50 -4.91 -7.80 -10.66
CA VAL A 50 -5.19 -8.30 -9.31
C VAL A 50 -5.68 -7.14 -8.45
N LEU A 51 -6.80 -7.35 -7.76
CA LEU A 51 -7.26 -6.45 -6.71
C LEU A 51 -6.47 -6.72 -5.43
N VAL A 52 -5.71 -5.73 -4.99
CA VAL A 52 -5.05 -5.77 -3.68
C VAL A 52 -5.63 -4.69 -2.78
N VAL A 53 -5.63 -4.94 -1.47
CA VAL A 53 -6.02 -3.93 -0.48
C VAL A 53 -4.79 -3.54 0.32
N VAL A 54 -4.30 -2.33 0.07
CA VAL A 54 -3.21 -1.74 0.85
C VAL A 54 -3.79 -1.22 2.15
N LYS A 55 -3.23 -1.68 3.26
CA LYS A 55 -3.63 -1.26 4.61
C LYS A 55 -2.47 -0.47 5.22
N PHE A 56 -2.79 0.69 5.77
CA PHE A 56 -1.85 1.45 6.61
C PHE A 56 -2.36 1.44 8.04
N ASP A 57 -1.45 1.13 8.95
CA ASP A 57 -1.66 1.19 10.39
C ASP A 57 -0.56 2.11 10.92
N GLY A 58 -0.94 3.17 11.61
CA GLY A 58 0.00 4.19 12.05
C GLY A 58 -0.52 4.99 13.23
N ARG A 59 0.38 5.83 13.76
CA ARG A 59 0.06 6.79 14.81
C ARG A 59 0.35 8.19 14.33
N VAL A 60 -0.64 9.08 14.44
CA VAL A 60 -0.51 10.49 14.08
C VAL A 60 -0.48 11.36 15.34
N ARG A 61 0.31 12.43 15.27
CA ARG A 61 0.34 13.52 16.24
C ARG A 61 0.16 14.83 15.48
N TRP A 62 -0.61 15.74 16.05
CA TRP A 62 -0.81 17.09 15.51
C TRP A 62 0.05 18.07 16.30
N LYS A 63 0.71 18.99 15.61
CA LYS A 63 1.49 20.07 16.24
C LYS A 63 0.93 21.42 15.85
N VAL A 64 0.60 22.24 16.85
CA VAL A 64 0.17 23.64 16.68
C VAL A 64 1.03 24.51 17.58
N GLY A 65 1.99 25.22 16.98
CA GLY A 65 3.01 25.97 17.73
C GLY A 65 3.85 25.06 18.63
N ALA A 66 3.83 25.31 19.94
CA ALA A 66 4.50 24.49 20.94
C ALA A 66 3.67 23.29 21.44
N PHE A 67 2.36 23.27 21.17
CA PHE A 67 1.48 22.18 21.59
C PHE A 67 1.56 21.01 20.61
N ILE A 68 1.78 19.81 21.14
CA ILE A 68 1.70 18.54 20.40
C ILE A 68 0.55 17.73 21.01
N SER A 69 -0.36 17.26 20.17
CA SER A 69 -1.48 16.42 20.60
C SER A 69 -1.01 15.05 21.11
N GLY A 70 -1.92 14.32 21.75
CA GLY A 70 -1.75 12.88 21.98
C GLY A 70 -1.62 12.07 20.68
N HIS A 71 -1.33 10.79 20.83
CA HIS A 71 -1.32 9.84 19.72
C HIS A 71 -2.74 9.42 19.33
N TYR A 72 -3.04 9.53 18.05
CA TYR A 72 -4.23 8.94 17.44
C TYR A 72 -3.81 7.76 16.59
N HIS A 73 -4.51 6.64 16.69
CA HIS A 73 -4.30 5.55 15.76
C HIS A 73 -5.01 5.90 14.47
N ILE A 74 -4.39 5.61 13.34
CA ILE A 74 -5.01 5.77 12.04
C ILE A 74 -4.99 4.42 11.34
N PHE A 75 -6.13 4.05 10.78
CA PHE A 75 -6.26 2.88 9.94
C PHE A 75 -6.75 3.35 8.57
N VAL A 76 -5.94 3.14 7.55
CA VAL A 76 -6.27 3.48 6.17
C VAL A 76 -6.42 2.19 5.38
N ARG A 77 -7.49 2.10 4.60
CA ARG A 77 -7.71 1.02 3.64
C ARG A 77 -7.86 1.61 2.25
N CYS A 78 -6.98 1.18 1.36
CA CYS A 78 -6.94 1.59 -0.04
C CYS A 78 -7.08 0.33 -0.91
N PRO A 79 -8.24 0.08 -1.54
CA PRO A 79 -8.28 -0.85 -2.65
C PRO A 79 -7.35 -0.32 -3.76
N ALA A 80 -6.68 -1.21 -4.47
CA ALA A 80 -5.80 -0.87 -5.57
C ALA A 80 -5.83 -2.01 -6.60
N PHE A 81 -6.01 -1.65 -7.87
CA PHE A 81 -5.90 -2.59 -8.97
C PHE A 81 -4.47 -2.55 -9.51
N ILE A 82 -3.78 -3.68 -9.45
CA ILE A 82 -2.44 -3.85 -10.00
C ILE A 82 -2.57 -4.61 -11.31
N THR A 83 -2.11 -4.02 -12.40
CA THR A 83 -2.10 -4.68 -13.71
C THR A 83 -0.74 -5.31 -14.01
N PHE A 84 -0.77 -6.49 -14.64
CA PHE A 84 0.39 -7.29 -15.01
C PHE A 84 0.45 -7.52 -16.53
N GLY A 85 1.63 -7.85 -17.05
CA GLY A 85 1.84 -8.15 -18.46
C GLY A 85 1.91 -6.89 -19.37
N PRO A 86 1.61 -7.01 -20.68
CA PRO A 86 1.79 -5.92 -21.65
C PRO A 86 0.93 -4.67 -21.39
N ARG A 87 -0.09 -4.81 -20.54
CA ARG A 87 -1.03 -3.75 -20.14
C ARG A 87 -0.75 -3.23 -18.72
N SER A 88 0.45 -3.48 -18.19
CA SER A 88 0.83 -3.00 -16.87
C SER A 88 0.97 -1.47 -16.86
N ASN A 89 0.32 -0.80 -15.90
CA ASN A 89 0.51 0.63 -15.64
C ASN A 89 1.70 0.90 -14.70
N GLY A 90 2.48 -0.14 -14.41
CA GLY A 90 3.66 -0.07 -13.57
C GLY A 90 4.88 0.39 -14.36
N ILE A 91 5.74 1.17 -13.70
CA ILE A 91 7.02 1.61 -14.25
C ILE A 91 8.09 0.65 -13.74
N SER A 92 8.74 -0.08 -14.65
CA SER A 92 9.88 -0.93 -14.28
C SER A 92 11.03 -0.07 -13.77
N VAL A 93 11.54 -0.39 -12.58
CA VAL A 93 12.61 0.34 -11.90
C VAL A 93 13.88 -0.50 -11.94
N GLY A 94 14.75 -0.21 -12.91
CA GLY A 94 16.03 -0.89 -13.11
C GLY A 94 15.90 -2.33 -13.59
N ASP A 95 17.04 -3.04 -13.60
CA ASP A 95 17.15 -4.41 -14.14
C ASP A 95 16.70 -5.50 -13.15
N SER A 96 16.33 -5.12 -11.92
CA SER A 96 15.99 -6.04 -10.83
C SER A 96 14.54 -6.55 -10.85
N GLY A 97 13.76 -6.22 -11.88
CA GLY A 97 12.36 -6.64 -12.01
C GLY A 97 11.41 -5.96 -11.02
N ALA A 98 11.85 -4.90 -10.32
CA ALA A 98 10.98 -4.11 -9.47
C ALA A 98 10.03 -3.25 -10.31
N VAL A 99 8.76 -3.18 -9.91
CA VAL A 99 7.75 -2.38 -10.62
C VAL A 99 7.15 -1.37 -9.66
N LYS A 100 7.22 -0.09 -10.03
CA LYS A 100 6.63 1.01 -9.29
C LYS A 100 5.23 1.28 -9.81
N TYR A 101 4.25 1.19 -8.92
CA TYR A 101 2.87 1.56 -9.21
C TYR A 101 2.54 2.89 -8.52
N GLN A 102 1.97 3.82 -9.28
CA GLN A 102 1.39 5.04 -8.71
C GLN A 102 -0.11 4.80 -8.48
N ILE A 103 -0.47 4.53 -7.23
CA ILE A 103 -1.86 4.22 -6.86
C ILE A 103 -2.55 5.53 -6.46
N VAL A 104 -3.45 6.03 -7.32
CA VAL A 104 -4.23 7.26 -7.07
C VAL A 104 -5.70 6.92 -6.84
N GLN A 105 -5.96 5.94 -5.96
CA GLN A 105 -7.33 5.55 -5.59
C GLN A 105 -7.75 6.24 -4.29
N ARG A 106 -9.06 6.47 -4.15
CA ARG A 106 -9.62 7.02 -2.91
C ARG A 106 -9.52 5.97 -1.80
N CYS A 107 -8.98 6.36 -0.66
CA CYS A 107 -8.86 5.51 0.51
C CYS A 107 -9.89 5.86 1.58
N THR A 108 -10.32 4.86 2.34
CA THR A 108 -11.12 5.07 3.55
C THR A 108 -10.19 5.20 4.74
N VAL A 109 -10.37 6.24 5.55
CA VAL A 109 -9.59 6.50 6.76
C VAL A 109 -10.50 6.40 7.98
N SER A 110 -10.05 5.66 8.98
CA SER A 110 -10.65 5.59 10.32
C SER A 110 -9.62 5.96 11.37
N VAL A 111 -10.05 6.67 12.41
CA VAL A 111 -9.23 7.19 13.51
C VAL A 111 -9.72 6.62 14.84
#